data_AF-A0A7S1GV71-F1
#
_entry.id   AF-A0A7S1GV71-F1
#
_cell.length_a   1.000
_cell.length_b   1.000
_cell.length_c   1.000
_cell.angle_alpha   90.00
_cell.angle_beta   90.00
_cell.angle_gamma   90.00
#
_symmetry.space_group_name_H-M   'P 1'
#
loop_
_entity.id
_entity.type
_entity.pdbx_description
1 polymer ?
#
loop_
_entity_poly.entity_id
_entity_poly.type
_entity_poly.pdbx_seq_one_letter_code
_entity_poly.pdbx_strand_id
1 'polypeptide(L)'
;GKYTCQAVGKNFYSYWDDQCEVTAGGNLVKTVSLSPILNPGQARIVLEWARRPKDLDSYLSTPKQDSAVANAAPHRNVHRRRRSRRSQECVISYRRKHCLAGSVRLDVDQRAGLGPETITLDAWSPGEYVYKVNHYGARGKSKGLKASKAEVTLYTQDYVKVF
;
A
#
# COMPACT_ATOMS: atom_id res chain seq x y z
N GLY A 1 4.82 -32.04 3.57
CA GLY A 1 3.67 -32.08 2.65
C GLY A 1 3.34 -30.67 2.18
N LYS A 2 2.53 -30.57 1.13
CA LYS A 2 1.91 -29.31 0.70
C LYS A 2 0.57 -29.18 1.40
N TYR A 3 0.30 -27.99 1.94
CA TYR A 3 -0.89 -27.66 2.71
C TYR A 3 -1.38 -26.27 2.31
N THR A 4 -2.60 -25.94 2.72
CA THR A 4 -3.08 -24.57 2.80
C THR A 4 -2.88 -24.08 4.23
N CYS A 5 -2.18 -22.96 4.40
CA CYS A 5 -2.02 -22.31 5.69
C CYS A 5 -2.96 -21.10 5.79
N GLN A 6 -3.64 -20.97 6.93
CA GLN A 6 -4.50 -19.84 7.24
C GLN A 6 -3.96 -19.13 8.48
N ALA A 7 -3.89 -17.80 8.43
CA ALA A 7 -3.67 -16.97 9.61
C ALA A 7 -4.94 -16.15 9.91
N VAL A 8 -5.39 -16.21 11.16
CA VAL A 8 -6.59 -15.51 11.65
C VAL A 8 -6.26 -14.68 12.87
N GLY A 9 -6.92 -13.54 13.00
CA GLY A 9 -6.82 -12.65 14.15
C GLY A 9 -8.14 -11.94 14.37
N LYS A 10 -8.49 -11.70 15.64
CA LYS A 10 -9.72 -10.95 15.97
C LYS A 10 -9.66 -9.55 15.35
N ASN A 11 -10.69 -9.19 14.59
CA ASN A 11 -10.81 -7.92 13.85
C ASN A 11 -9.82 -7.74 12.67
N PHE A 12 -9.30 -8.83 12.11
CA PHE A 12 -8.47 -8.81 10.90
C PHE A 12 -9.10 -9.65 9.78
N TYR A 13 -8.80 -9.33 8.53
CA TYR A 13 -9.07 -10.22 7.41
C TYR A 13 -8.25 -11.51 7.57
N SER A 14 -8.83 -12.64 7.17
CA SER A 14 -8.08 -13.90 7.12
C SER A 14 -7.05 -13.85 6.00
N TYR A 15 -5.83 -14.30 6.29
CA TYR A 15 -4.80 -14.52 5.29
C TYR A 15 -4.77 -16.01 4.91
N TRP A 16 -4.56 -16.27 3.62
CA TRP A 16 -4.50 -17.60 3.05
C TRP A 16 -3.23 -17.76 2.22
N ASP A 17 -2.55 -18.88 2.41
CA ASP A 17 -1.41 -19.32 1.61
C ASP A 17 -1.70 -20.74 1.13
N ASP A 18 -2.01 -20.88 -0.15
CA ASP A 18 -2.27 -22.17 -0.80
C ASP A 18 -0.98 -22.96 -1.11
N GLN A 19 0.19 -22.32 -0.97
CA GLN A 19 1.50 -22.90 -1.22
C GLN A 19 2.32 -23.04 0.08
N CYS A 20 1.73 -23.65 1.09
CA CYS A 20 2.39 -23.89 2.38
C CYS A 20 3.09 -25.26 2.39
N GLU A 21 4.41 -25.26 2.18
CA GLU A 21 5.21 -26.49 2.13
C GLU A 21 5.93 -26.74 3.47
N VAL A 22 5.60 -27.83 4.14
CA VAL A 22 6.14 -28.19 5.47
C VAL A 22 6.98 -29.46 5.36
N THR A 23 8.23 -29.41 5.82
CA THR A 23 9.14 -30.58 5.85
C THR A 23 8.94 -31.39 7.13
N ALA A 24 8.99 -32.73 7.03
CA ALA A 24 8.88 -33.60 8.19
C ALA A 24 10.00 -33.31 9.21
N GLY A 25 9.62 -33.11 10.48
CA GLY A 25 10.56 -32.76 11.56
C GLY A 25 11.12 -31.32 11.50
N GLY A 26 10.66 -30.48 10.56
CA GLY A 26 11.10 -29.10 10.41
C GLY A 26 10.08 -28.08 10.94
N ASN A 27 10.56 -26.85 11.18
CA ASN A 27 9.72 -25.70 11.51
C ASN A 27 9.58 -24.79 10.28
N LEU A 28 8.34 -24.45 9.92
CA LEU A 28 8.06 -23.39 8.95
C LEU A 28 7.73 -22.10 9.70
N VAL A 29 8.53 -21.06 9.52
CA VAL A 29 8.27 -19.72 10.07
C VAL A 29 7.97 -18.79 8.90
N LYS A 30 6.77 -18.19 8.91
CA LYS A 30 6.34 -17.21 7.91
C LYS A 30 5.92 -15.93 8.61
N THR A 31 6.41 -14.80 8.09
CA THR A 31 5.89 -13.47 8.45
C THR A 31 4.83 -13.10 7.42
N VAL A 32 3.67 -12.68 7.89
CA VAL A 32 2.53 -12.28 7.06
C VAL A 32 2.00 -10.94 7.55
N SER A 33 1.58 -10.08 6.63
CA SER A 33 0.89 -8.84 6.98
C SER A 33 -0.62 -9.08 7.03
N LEU A 34 -1.26 -8.70 8.14
CA LEU A 34 -2.72 -8.72 8.26
C LEU A 34 -3.27 -7.30 8.22
N SER A 35 -4.36 -7.09 7.46
CA SER A 35 -5.13 -5.85 7.53
C SER A 35 -6.27 -5.99 8.55
N PRO A 36 -6.50 -4.98 9.43
CA PRO A 36 -7.74 -4.89 10.19
C PRO A 36 -8.96 -4.85 9.27
N ILE A 37 -10.11 -5.32 9.76
CA ILE A 37 -11.40 -5.15 9.09
C ILE A 37 -11.68 -3.65 8.92
N LEU A 38 -12.07 -3.26 7.70
CA LEU A 38 -12.25 -1.87 7.33
C LEU A 38 -13.69 -1.40 7.55
N ASN A 39 -13.86 -0.11 7.88
CA ASN A 39 -15.18 0.51 7.91
C ASN A 39 -15.72 0.68 6.48
N PRO A 40 -17.05 0.83 6.33
CA PRO A 40 -17.63 1.11 5.03
C PRO A 40 -17.02 2.31 4.32
N GLY A 41 -16.72 2.13 3.04
CA GLY A 41 -16.09 3.15 2.18
C GLY A 41 -14.57 3.27 2.33
N GLN A 42 -13.95 2.59 3.31
CA GLN A 42 -12.49 2.57 3.45
C GLN A 42 -11.84 1.52 2.53
N ALA A 43 -10.58 1.76 2.20
CA ALA A 43 -9.74 0.79 1.52
C ALA A 43 -8.32 0.80 2.07
N ARG A 44 -7.63 -0.34 1.95
CA ARG A 44 -6.23 -0.47 2.29
C ARG A 44 -5.48 -1.19 1.18
N ILE A 45 -4.36 -0.61 0.76
CA ILE A 45 -3.44 -1.24 -0.19
C ILE A 45 -2.20 -1.65 0.58
N VAL A 46 -1.81 -2.91 0.47
CA VAL A 46 -0.63 -3.48 1.12
C VAL A 46 0.29 -4.01 0.03
N LEU A 47 1.52 -3.47 -0.03
CA LEU A 47 2.60 -3.98 -0.86
C LEU A 47 3.55 -4.79 0.01
N GLU A 48 3.70 -6.07 -0.31
CA GLU A 48 4.67 -6.96 0.31
C GLU A 48 5.70 -7.40 -0.72
N TRP A 49 6.93 -7.65 -0.27
CA TRP A 49 7.99 -8.18 -1.13
C TRP A 49 9.00 -8.96 -0.31
N ALA A 50 9.81 -9.78 -0.97
CA ALA A 50 10.86 -10.54 -0.33
C ALA A 50 11.96 -9.63 0.24
N ARG A 51 12.94 -10.21 0.94
CA ARG A 51 14.09 -9.47 1.49
C ARG A 51 14.91 -8.68 0.45
N ARG A 52 14.79 -9.04 -0.83
CA ARG A 52 15.41 -8.31 -1.95
C ARG A 52 14.37 -8.05 -3.03
N PRO A 53 14.30 -6.82 -3.57
CA PRO A 53 15.09 -5.65 -3.22
C PRO A 53 14.80 -5.14 -1.81
N LYS A 54 15.69 -4.28 -1.28
CA LYS A 54 15.53 -3.77 0.08
C LYS A 54 14.38 -2.75 0.17
N ASP A 55 14.20 -1.94 -0.86
CA ASP A 55 13.29 -0.81 -0.83
C ASP A 55 12.43 -0.87 -2.09
N LEU A 56 11.15 -1.17 -1.91
CA LEU A 56 10.13 -0.90 -2.91
C LEU A 56 9.28 0.24 -2.38
N ASP A 57 8.91 1.15 -3.26
CA ASP A 57 8.08 2.32 -2.95
C ASP A 57 6.72 2.22 -3.63
N SER A 58 5.69 2.50 -2.87
CA SER A 58 4.31 2.61 -3.32
C SER A 58 3.99 4.04 -3.73
N TYR A 59 3.30 4.16 -4.85
CA TYR A 59 2.78 5.41 -5.35
C TYR A 59 1.29 5.24 -5.63
N LEU A 60 0.46 6.10 -5.03
CA LEU A 60 -0.97 6.16 -5.34
C LEU A 60 -1.33 7.54 -5.87
N SER A 61 -1.72 7.56 -7.13
CA SER A 61 -2.33 8.68 -7.82
C SER A 61 -3.83 8.71 -7.54
N THR A 62 -4.33 9.82 -6.99
CA THR A 62 -5.77 10.04 -6.76
C THR A 62 -6.43 10.70 -7.98
N PRO A 63 -7.76 10.62 -8.13
CA PRO A 63 -8.50 11.44 -9.06
C PRO A 63 -8.16 12.92 -8.88
N LYS A 64 -8.22 13.69 -9.97
CA LYS A 64 -8.01 15.14 -9.92
C LYS A 64 -9.11 15.77 -9.06
N GLN A 65 -8.69 16.47 -8.02
CA GLN A 65 -9.58 17.19 -7.11
C GLN A 65 -9.30 18.69 -7.18
N ASP A 66 -10.21 19.51 -6.68
CA ASP A 66 -9.93 20.93 -6.51
C ASP A 66 -8.59 21.12 -5.80
N SER A 67 -7.70 21.96 -6.34
CA SER A 67 -6.34 22.16 -5.80
C SER A 67 -6.32 22.49 -4.31
N ALA A 68 -7.39 23.13 -3.82
CA ALA A 68 -7.59 23.44 -2.41
C ALA A 68 -7.74 22.19 -1.53
N VAL A 69 -8.44 21.16 -2.03
CA VAL A 69 -8.70 19.88 -1.37
C VAL A 69 -7.52 18.94 -1.57
N ALA A 70 -7.02 18.82 -2.80
CA ALA A 70 -5.86 17.98 -3.15
C ALA A 70 -4.63 18.32 -2.29
N ASN A 71 -4.39 19.62 -2.04
CA ASN A 71 -3.24 20.11 -1.28
C ASN A 71 -3.53 20.49 0.17
N ALA A 72 -4.72 20.15 0.69
CA ALA A 72 -4.99 20.29 2.12
C ALA A 72 -4.03 19.36 2.89
N ALA A 73 -3.07 19.94 3.61
CA ALA A 73 -2.23 19.23 4.55
C ALA A 73 -2.91 19.27 5.93
N PRO A 74 -2.92 18.16 6.69
CA PRO A 74 -3.61 18.11 7.98
C PRO A 74 -3.04 19.10 9.03
N HIS A 75 -1.79 19.57 8.87
CA HIS A 75 -1.11 20.42 9.89
C HIS A 75 -0.19 21.54 9.35
N ARG A 76 -0.37 22.04 8.12
CA ARG A 76 0.38 23.22 7.67
C ARG A 76 -0.56 24.39 7.44
N ASN A 77 -0.26 25.51 8.11
CA ASN A 77 -0.72 26.84 7.72
C ASN A 77 -0.23 27.10 6.30
N VAL A 78 -1.02 26.71 5.31
CA VAL A 78 -0.75 27.02 3.91
C VAL A 78 -1.02 28.51 3.76
N HIS A 79 0.04 29.32 3.82
CA HIS A 79 0.00 30.68 3.30
C HIS A 79 -0.28 30.59 1.79
N ARG A 80 -1.57 30.58 1.44
CA ARG A 80 -2.07 30.45 0.07
C ARG A 80 -1.75 31.73 -0.70
N ARG A 81 -0.71 31.69 -1.53
CA ARG A 81 -0.72 32.50 -2.75
C ARG A 81 -1.87 31.98 -3.62
N ARG A 82 -2.93 32.79 -3.76
CA ARG A 82 -4.08 32.53 -4.64
C ARG A 82 -3.60 32.46 -6.09
N ARG A 83 -3.11 31.31 -6.55
CA ARG A 83 -2.95 31.04 -7.98
C ARG A 83 -3.37 29.60 -8.29
N SER A 84 -4.33 29.51 -9.22
CA SER A 84 -4.89 28.33 -9.89
C SER A 84 -6.13 27.68 -9.27
N ARG A 85 -7.29 27.88 -9.91
CA ARG A 85 -8.53 27.05 -9.80
C ARG A 85 -8.44 25.75 -10.62
N ARG A 86 -7.24 25.21 -10.86
CA ARG A 86 -7.13 23.95 -11.62
C ARG A 86 -7.42 22.77 -10.70
N SER A 87 -8.08 21.75 -11.23
CA SER A 87 -8.10 20.44 -10.57
C SER A 87 -6.70 19.82 -10.67
N GLN A 88 -6.24 19.20 -9.59
CA GLN A 88 -4.94 18.57 -9.48
C GLN A 88 -5.08 17.18 -8.87
N GLU A 89 -4.33 16.25 -9.44
CA GLU A 89 -4.10 14.93 -8.86
C GLU A 89 -3.19 15.07 -7.65
N CYS A 90 -3.43 14.23 -6.64
CA CYS A 90 -2.55 14.07 -5.50
C CYS A 90 -1.83 12.72 -5.62
N VAL A 91 -0.52 12.72 -5.45
CA VAL A 91 0.29 11.50 -5.49
C VAL A 91 0.84 11.22 -4.09
N ILE A 92 0.35 10.14 -3.48
CA ILE A 92 0.92 9.58 -2.25
C ILE A 92 2.22 8.88 -2.59
N SER A 93 3.25 9.11 -1.76
CA SER A 93 4.55 8.43 -1.79
C SER A 93 5.32 8.73 -0.51
N TYR A 94 6.51 8.15 -0.34
CA TYR A 94 7.40 8.48 0.78
C TYR A 94 7.67 10.00 0.94
N ARG A 95 7.66 10.77 -0.17
CA ARG A 95 7.86 12.23 -0.17
C ARG A 95 6.61 13.00 0.27
N ARG A 96 5.43 12.43 0.04
CA ARG A 96 4.13 13.03 0.34
C ARG A 96 3.23 11.94 0.93
N LYS A 97 3.29 11.79 2.24
CA LYS A 97 2.58 10.71 2.96
C LYS A 97 1.09 10.99 3.20
N HIS A 98 0.59 12.18 2.83
CA HIS A 98 -0.80 12.58 3.02
C HIS A 98 -1.34 13.36 1.82
N CYS A 99 -2.57 13.04 1.45
CA CYS A 99 -3.37 13.67 0.40
C CYS A 99 -4.79 13.90 0.91
N LEU A 100 -5.54 14.79 0.25
CA LEU A 100 -6.98 14.99 0.50
C LEU A 100 -7.29 15.26 1.99
N ALA A 101 -6.60 16.24 2.59
CA ALA A 101 -6.72 16.56 4.01
C ALA A 101 -6.34 15.41 4.97
N GLY A 102 -5.62 14.39 4.48
CA GLY A 102 -5.18 13.24 5.26
C GLY A 102 -6.03 11.98 5.07
N SER A 103 -7.14 12.06 4.32
CA SER A 103 -8.01 10.90 4.06
C SER A 103 -7.38 9.84 3.17
N VAL A 104 -6.28 10.16 2.50
CA VAL A 104 -5.42 9.19 1.82
C VAL A 104 -4.03 9.35 2.39
N ARG A 105 -3.44 8.25 2.88
CA ARG A 105 -2.16 8.30 3.60
C ARG A 105 -1.31 7.05 3.41
N LEU A 106 0.00 7.26 3.42
CA LEU A 106 1.01 6.20 3.53
C LEU A 106 1.27 5.93 5.02
N ASP A 107 0.87 4.76 5.51
CA ASP A 107 0.89 4.42 6.94
C ASP A 107 2.24 3.86 7.36
N VAL A 108 2.77 2.93 6.59
CA VAL A 108 4.03 2.22 6.84
C VAL A 108 4.86 2.30 5.58
N ASP A 109 6.13 2.65 5.75
CA ASP A 109 7.16 2.85 4.73
C ASP A 109 8.37 2.01 5.12
N GLN A 110 8.42 0.76 4.62
CA GLN A 110 9.48 -0.21 4.93
C GLN A 110 10.60 -0.13 3.90
N ARG A 111 11.84 0.02 4.36
CA ARG A 111 13.02 0.28 3.50
C ARG A 111 14.11 -0.79 3.59
N ALA A 112 13.92 -1.81 4.43
CA ALA A 112 14.93 -2.83 4.74
C ALA A 112 14.59 -4.25 4.23
N GLY A 113 13.62 -4.35 3.31
CA GLY A 113 13.11 -5.61 2.76
C GLY A 113 11.97 -6.17 3.59
N LEU A 114 11.36 -7.26 3.10
CA LEU A 114 10.26 -7.97 3.78
C LEU A 114 8.97 -7.15 3.96
N GLY A 115 8.85 -5.96 3.36
CA GLY A 115 7.66 -5.11 3.47
C GLY A 115 7.11 -4.99 4.91
N PRO A 116 5.81 -4.68 5.06
CA PRO A 116 4.94 -4.14 4.04
C PRO A 116 5.15 -2.63 3.85
N GLU A 117 4.71 -2.11 2.72
CA GLU A 117 4.36 -0.71 2.56
C GLU A 117 2.84 -0.59 2.43
N THR A 118 2.23 0.32 3.17
CA THR A 118 0.76 0.34 3.31
C THR A 118 0.17 1.72 3.08
N ILE A 119 -0.88 1.79 2.26
CA ILE A 119 -1.68 3.00 2.01
C ILE A 119 -3.10 2.77 2.50
N THR A 120 -3.64 3.71 3.27
CA THR A 120 -5.05 3.73 3.69
C THR A 120 -5.80 4.85 2.98
N LEU A 121 -7.01 4.53 2.52
CA LEU A 121 -8.02 5.47 2.05
C LEU A 121 -9.20 5.43 3.02
N ASP A 122 -9.54 6.56 3.63
CA ASP A 122 -10.70 6.68 4.51
C ASP A 122 -12.01 6.80 3.71
N ALA A 123 -11.93 7.29 2.47
CA ALA A 123 -13.06 7.37 1.56
C ALA A 123 -12.59 7.46 0.09
N TRP A 124 -13.43 6.97 -0.82
CA TRP A 124 -13.21 7.09 -2.26
C TRP A 124 -13.74 8.42 -2.80
N SER A 125 -12.88 9.15 -3.50
CA SER A 125 -13.31 10.17 -4.45
C SER A 125 -13.67 9.56 -5.81
N PRO A 126 -14.72 10.05 -6.51
CA PRO A 126 -15.03 9.59 -7.86
C PRO A 126 -13.89 9.82 -8.84
N GLY A 127 -13.64 8.83 -9.70
CA GLY A 127 -12.63 8.89 -10.76
C GLY A 127 -11.62 7.76 -10.68
N GLU A 128 -10.55 7.89 -11.47
CA GLU A 128 -9.52 6.87 -11.60
C GLU A 128 -8.42 7.02 -10.55
N TYR A 129 -8.03 5.89 -9.95
CA TYR A 129 -6.84 5.75 -9.12
C TYR A 129 -5.81 4.92 -9.86
N VAL A 130 -4.55 5.33 -9.78
CA VAL A 130 -3.44 4.56 -10.36
C VAL A 130 -2.43 4.22 -9.27
N TYR A 131 -2.27 2.93 -9.01
CA TYR A 131 -1.26 2.41 -8.10
C TYR A 131 -0.02 1.98 -8.88
N LYS A 132 1.17 2.33 -8.38
CA LYS A 132 2.46 1.97 -8.99
C LYS A 132 3.43 1.52 -7.92
N VAL A 133 4.22 0.49 -8.26
CA VAL A 133 5.35 0.03 -7.45
C VAL A 133 6.63 0.47 -8.14
N ASN A 134 7.52 1.10 -7.39
CA ASN A 134 8.82 1.53 -7.87
C ASN A 134 9.93 0.87 -7.05
N HIS A 135 11.09 0.63 -7.66
CA HIS A 135 12.28 0.16 -6.95
C HIS A 135 13.31 1.27 -6.91
N TYR A 136 13.37 2.01 -5.80
CA TYR A 136 14.29 3.11 -5.64
C TYR A 136 15.73 2.63 -5.45
N GLY A 137 16.69 3.30 -6.10
CA GLY A 137 18.12 3.02 -5.97
C GLY A 137 18.74 2.04 -6.98
N ALA A 138 17.96 1.41 -7.87
CA ALA A 138 18.48 0.43 -8.83
C ALA A 138 18.77 0.97 -10.23
N ARG A 139 19.34 2.19 -10.34
CA ARG A 139 19.85 2.70 -11.62
C ARG A 139 20.94 1.75 -12.14
N GLY A 140 20.58 0.91 -13.12
CA GLY A 140 21.52 0.08 -13.90
C GLY A 140 21.78 -1.35 -13.43
N LYS A 141 21.12 -1.90 -12.39
CA LYS A 141 21.36 -3.29 -11.91
C LYS A 141 20.09 -4.12 -11.60
N SER A 142 18.95 -3.80 -12.19
CA SER A 142 17.68 -4.36 -11.72
C SER A 142 17.30 -5.68 -12.40
N LYS A 143 17.45 -6.81 -11.69
CA LYS A 143 16.46 -7.91 -11.75
C LYS A 143 15.13 -7.52 -11.04
N GLY A 144 14.87 -6.22 -10.90
CA GLY A 144 14.46 -5.56 -9.64
C GLY A 144 13.02 -5.75 -9.19
N LEU A 145 12.05 -5.89 -10.10
CA LEU A 145 10.66 -6.20 -9.73
C LEU A 145 10.39 -7.71 -9.87
N LYS A 146 10.86 -8.35 -10.94
CA LYS A 146 10.62 -9.81 -11.15
C LYS A 146 11.20 -10.68 -10.05
N ALA A 147 12.38 -10.31 -9.51
CA ALA A 147 13.01 -11.05 -8.42
C ALA A 147 12.48 -10.64 -7.02
N SER A 148 11.65 -9.60 -6.94
CA SER A 148 11.17 -9.07 -5.66
C SER A 148 10.13 -9.96 -4.99
N LYS A 149 9.43 -10.79 -5.77
CA LYS A 149 8.19 -11.45 -5.34
C LYS A 149 7.20 -10.43 -4.76
N ALA A 150 7.15 -9.24 -5.35
CA ALA A 150 6.21 -8.21 -4.93
C ALA A 150 4.78 -8.71 -5.19
N GLU A 151 3.94 -8.51 -4.19
CA GLU A 151 2.52 -8.80 -4.21
C GLU A 151 1.80 -7.57 -3.70
N VAL A 152 0.73 -7.17 -4.39
CA VAL A 152 -0.10 -6.04 -3.97
C VAL A 152 -1.48 -6.57 -3.60
N THR A 153 -1.91 -6.32 -2.37
CA THR A 153 -3.23 -6.70 -1.89
C THR A 153 -4.07 -5.46 -1.61
N LEU A 154 -5.23 -5.38 -2.28
CA LEU A 154 -6.28 -4.41 -2.02
C LEU A 154 -7.33 -5.02 -1.09
N TYR A 155 -7.49 -4.43 0.08
CA TYR A 155 -8.56 -4.71 1.01
C TYR A 155 -9.64 -3.62 0.89
N THR A 156 -10.89 -4.06 0.80
CA THR A 156 -12.09 -3.23 0.94
C THR A 156 -13.02 -3.92 1.93
N GLN A 157 -14.11 -3.24 2.35
CA GLN A 157 -15.13 -3.90 3.16
C GLN A 157 -15.68 -5.17 2.49
N ASP A 158 -15.91 -5.12 1.17
CA ASP A 158 -16.67 -6.14 0.45
C ASP A 158 -15.79 -7.26 -0.11
N TYR A 159 -14.54 -6.97 -0.44
CA TYR A 159 -13.63 -7.95 -1.03
C TYR A 159 -12.16 -7.66 -0.75
N VAL A 160 -11.37 -8.73 -0.91
CA VAL A 160 -9.90 -8.69 -0.95
C VAL A 160 -9.45 -9.11 -2.35
N LYS A 161 -8.53 -8.37 -2.95
CA LYS A 161 -7.98 -8.67 -4.27
C LYS A 161 -6.46 -8.60 -4.26
N VAL A 162 -5.82 -9.64 -4.78
CA VAL A 162 -4.37 -9.76 -4.91
C VAL A 162 -3.99 -9.52 -6.39
N PHE A 163 -2.88 -8.83 -6.62
CA PHE A 163 -2.32 -8.49 -7.94
C PHE A 163 -0.86 -8.92 -8.06
#